data_AF-A0A194R1Y8-F1
#
_entry.id   AF-A0A194R1Y8-F1
#
_cell.length_a   1.000
_cell.length_b   1.000
_cell.length_c   1.000
_cell.angle_alpha   90.00
_cell.angle_beta   90.00
_cell.angle_gamma   90.00
#
_symmetry.space_group_name_H-M   'P 1'
#
loop_
_entity.id
_entity.type
_entity.pdbx_description
1 polymer ?
#
loop_
_entity_poly.entity_id
_entity_poly.type
_entity_poly.pdbx_seq_one_letter_code
_entity_poly.pdbx_strand_id
1 'polypeptide(L)' 'MATTGVGFRWLDILEKEFDKACVELDTSISDLETEDPDVAFSARQKIATLSSCFAQLTHKALTIFQNSAKLEVSAKK' A
#
# COMPACT_ATOMS: atom_id res chain seq x y z
N MET A 1 -8.08 11.49 22.09
CA MET A 1 -7.49 11.61 20.73
C MET A 1 -8.47 11.00 19.75
N ALA A 2 -8.77 11.69 18.64
CA ALA A 2 -9.67 11.15 17.62
C ALA A 2 -9.05 9.87 17.03
N THR A 3 -9.74 8.75 17.14
CA THR A 3 -9.36 7.43 16.64
C THR A 3 -9.01 7.46 15.16
N THR A 4 -9.60 8.38 14.40
CA THR A 4 -9.36 8.57 12.97
C THR A 4 -7.97 9.10 12.64
N GLY A 5 -7.39 9.97 13.46
CA GLY A 5 -6.05 10.53 13.22
C GLY A 5 -4.94 9.48 13.29
N VAL A 6 -5.16 8.41 14.06
CA VAL A 6 -4.26 7.26 14.13
C VAL A 6 -4.37 6.42 12.84
N GLY A 7 -5.58 6.26 12.30
CA GLY A 7 -5.82 5.52 11.05
C GLY A 7 -5.10 6.12 9.83
N PHE A 8 -5.18 7.44 9.64
CA PHE A 8 -4.46 8.11 8.55
C PHE A 8 -2.94 7.95 8.67
N ARG A 9 -2.38 8.19 9.87
CA ARG A 9 -0.93 8.05 10.09
C ARG A 9 -0.45 6.61 9.89
N TRP A 10 -1.25 5.62 10.27
CA TRP A 10 -0.91 4.23 10.07
C TRP A 10 -0.90 3.86 8.58
N LEU A 11 -1.88 4.37 7.81
CA LEU A 11 -1.93 4.16 6.36
C LEU A 11 -0.72 4.78 5.65
N ASP A 12 -0.34 6.00 6.01
CA ASP A 12 0.86 6.68 5.46
C ASP A 12 2.16 5.90 5.73
N ILE A 13 2.26 5.25 6.89
CA ILE A 13 3.44 4.43 7.25
C ILE A 13 3.47 3.17 6.37
N LEU A 14 2.33 2.48 6.24
CA LEU A 14 2.25 1.28 5.44
C LEU A 14 2.52 1.54 3.96
N GLU A 15 2.02 2.65 3.39
CA GLU A 15 2.33 3.03 2.02
C GLU A 15 3.84 3.16 1.80
N LYS A 16 4.54 3.86 2.72
CA LYS A 16 5.99 4.04 2.64
C LYS A 16 6.76 2.73 2.78
N GLU A 17 6.34 1.87 3.70
CA GLU A 17 6.97 0.56 3.90
C GLU A 17 6.75 -0.37 2.69
N PHE A 18 5.55 -0.34 2.13
CA PHE A 18 5.21 -1.09 0.92
C PHE A 18 6.02 -0.63 -0.28
N ASP A 19 6.05 0.69 -0.55
CA ASP A 19 6.82 1.26 -1.67
C ASP A 19 8.31 0.93 -1.56
N LYS A 20 8.88 1.04 -0.35
CA LYS A 20 10.27 0.66 -0.09
C LYS A 20 10.52 -0.81 -0.40
N ALA A 21 9.65 -1.70 0.09
CA ALA A 21 9.79 -3.13 -0.15
C ALA A 21 9.65 -3.49 -1.64
N CYS A 22 8.76 -2.82 -2.38
CA CYS A 22 8.65 -2.99 -3.82
C CYS A 22 9.93 -2.58 -4.57
N VAL A 23 10.55 -1.45 -4.20
CA VAL A 23 11.82 -1.01 -4.81
C VAL A 23 12.96 -1.99 -4.53
N GLU A 24 13.07 -2.47 -3.29
CA GLU A 24 14.08 -3.47 -2.90
C GLU A 24 13.88 -4.79 -3.66
N LEU A 25 12.62 -5.20 -3.83
CA LEU A 25 12.27 -6.42 -4.55
C LEU A 25 12.50 -6.28 -6.07
N ASP A 26 12.14 -5.15 -6.67
CA ASP A 26 12.41 -4.88 -8.09
C ASP A 26 13.91 -4.84 -8.40
N THR A 27 14.73 -4.35 -7.46
CA THR A 27 16.19 -4.41 -7.55
C THR A 27 16.67 -5.86 -7.59
N SER A 28 16.18 -6.69 -6.65
CA SER A 28 16.53 -8.11 -6.56
C SER A 28 16.11 -8.90 -7.81
N ILE A 29 14.96 -8.56 -8.41
CA ILE A 29 14.50 -9.18 -9.65
C ILE A 29 15.33 -8.75 -10.86
N SER A 30 15.80 -7.52 -10.88
CA SER A 30 16.66 -7.02 -11.95
C SER A 30 18.01 -7.74 -11.97
N ASP A 31 18.54 -8.09 -10.80
CA ASP A 31 19.74 -8.94 -10.70
C ASP A 31 19.46 -10.35 -11.27
N LEU A 32 18.30 -10.93 -10.93
CA LEU A 32 17.87 -12.25 -11.39
C LEU A 32 17.59 -12.32 -12.90
N GLU A 33 17.24 -11.20 -13.55
CA GLU A 33 16.88 -11.14 -14.98
C GLU A 33 18.00 -11.66 -15.90
N THR A 34 19.26 -11.59 -15.44
CA THR A 34 20.42 -12.11 -16.17
C THR A 34 20.59 -13.62 -16.03
N GLU A 35 20.04 -14.23 -14.98
CA GLU A 35 20.14 -15.67 -14.68
C GLU A 35 18.91 -16.43 -15.19
N ASP A 36 17.71 -15.90 -14.96
CA ASP A 36 16.43 -16.51 -15.34
C ASP A 36 15.39 -15.43 -15.73
N PRO A 37 15.33 -15.05 -17.02
CA PRO A 37 14.45 -13.97 -17.48
C PRO A 37 12.96 -14.32 -17.38
N ASP A 38 12.59 -15.60 -17.51
CA ASP A 38 11.19 -16.04 -17.43
C ASP A 38 10.68 -15.94 -15.99
N VAL A 39 11.50 -16.34 -15.02
CA VAL A 39 11.19 -16.18 -13.59
C VAL A 39 11.15 -14.71 -13.21
N ALA A 40 12.10 -13.89 -13.67
CA ALA A 40 12.10 -12.45 -13.42
C ALA A 40 10.84 -11.76 -13.97
N PHE A 41 10.41 -12.11 -15.18
CA PHE A 41 9.16 -11.61 -15.77
C PHE A 41 7.94 -12.00 -14.94
N SER A 42 7.83 -13.27 -14.54
CA SER A 42 6.74 -13.74 -13.68
C SER A 42 6.72 -13.02 -12.33
N ALA A 43 7.88 -12.77 -11.74
CA ALA A 43 8.02 -12.04 -10.49
C ALA A 43 7.52 -10.58 -10.62
N ARG A 44 7.91 -9.87 -11.69
CA ARG A 44 7.41 -8.50 -11.97
C ARG A 44 5.89 -8.46 -12.11
N GLN A 45 5.29 -9.45 -12.79
CA GLN A 45 3.82 -9.51 -12.92
C GLN A 45 3.12 -9.69 -11.56
N LYS A 46 3.69 -10.50 -10.66
CA LYS A 46 3.17 -10.68 -9.30
C LYS A 46 3.29 -9.40 -8.47
N ILE A 47 4.40 -8.67 -8.58
CA ILE A 47 4.56 -7.37 -7.92
C ILE A 47 3.51 -6.38 -8.41
N ALA A 48 3.33 -6.25 -9.73
CA ALA A 48 2.32 -5.35 -10.28
C ALA A 48 0.90 -5.69 -9.75
N THR A 49 0.61 -6.98 -9.59
CA THR A 49 -0.65 -7.45 -8.99
C THR A 49 -0.75 -7.05 -7.51
N LEU A 50 0.30 -7.28 -6.72
CA LEU A 50 0.34 -6.90 -5.31
C LEU A 50 0.19 -5.38 -5.12
N SER A 51 0.89 -4.57 -5.92
CA SER A 51 0.80 -3.11 -5.88
C SER A 51 -0.61 -2.63 -6.23
N SER A 52 -1.26 -3.24 -7.22
CA SER A 52 -2.65 -2.94 -7.56
C SER A 52 -3.62 -3.29 -6.43
N CYS A 53 -3.46 -4.49 -5.83
CA CYS A 53 -4.27 -4.91 -4.68
C CYS A 53 -4.08 -3.96 -3.48
N PHE A 54 -2.85 -3.58 -3.17
CA PHE A 54 -2.54 -2.69 -2.07
C PHE A 54 -3.12 -1.29 -2.31
N ALA A 55 -2.97 -0.71 -3.50
CA ALA A 55 -3.56 0.58 -3.85
C ALA A 55 -5.09 0.60 -3.66
N GLN A 56 -5.78 -0.48 -4.06
CA GLN A 56 -7.22 -0.61 -3.86
C GLN A 56 -7.61 -0.70 -2.37
N LEU A 57 -6.85 -1.48 -1.58
CA LEU A 57 -7.05 -1.59 -0.13
C LEU A 57 -6.87 -0.24 0.55
N THR A 58 -5.79 0.46 0.22
CA THR A 58 -5.46 1.78 0.73
C THR A 58 -6.54 2.80 0.42
N HIS A 59 -7.01 2.87 -0.83
CA HIS A 59 -8.11 3.76 -1.21
C HIS A 59 -9.39 3.48 -0.42
N LYS A 60 -9.71 2.20 -0.20
CA LYS A 60 -10.89 1.80 0.59
C LYS A 60 -10.72 2.14 2.08
N ALA A 61 -9.54 1.93 2.64
CA ALA A 61 -9.22 2.30 4.03
C ALA A 61 -9.32 3.82 4.22
N LEU A 62 -8.75 4.61 3.31
CA LEU A 62 -8.84 6.07 3.31
C LEU A 62 -10.29 6.55 3.30
N THR A 63 -11.13 5.96 2.43
CA THR A 63 -12.56 6.27 2.36
C THR A 63 -13.26 5.99 3.69
N ILE A 64 -12.97 4.85 4.33
CA ILE A 64 -13.53 4.50 5.64
C ILE A 64 -13.10 5.52 6.69
N PHE A 65 -11.80 5.84 6.78
CA PHE A 65 -11.29 6.80 7.75
C PHE A 65 -11.90 8.20 7.55
N GLN A 66 -12.01 8.67 6.32
CA GLN A 66 -12.67 9.95 6.02
C GLN A 66 -14.14 9.96 6.48
N ASN A 67 -14.89 8.88 6.24
CA ASN A 67 -16.28 8.77 6.67
C ASN A 67 -16.40 8.71 8.19
N SER A 68 -15.54 7.95 8.87
CA SER A 68 -15.47 7.92 10.33
C SER A 68 -15.18 9.30 10.91
N ALA A 69 -14.24 10.07 10.32
CA ALA A 69 -13.93 11.43 10.77
C ALA A 69 -15.14 12.36 10.65
N LYS A 70 -15.87 12.29 9.53
CA LYS A 70 -17.10 13.07 9.31
C LYS A 70 -18.17 12.74 10.36
N LEU A 71 -18.36 11.45 10.67
CA LEU A 71 -19.31 11.01 11.70
C LEU A 71 -18.90 11.49 13.10
N GLU A 72 -17.61 11.41 13.45
CA GLU A 72 -17.09 11.91 14.74
C GLU A 72 -17.32 13.42 14.91
N VAL A 73 -17.27 14.21 13.83
CA VAL A 73 -17.56 15.65 13.86
C VAL A 73 -19.07 15.90 14.01
N SER A 74 -19.90 15.17 13.28
CA SER A 74 -21.37 15.32 13.32
C SER A 74 -21.98 14.89 14.65
N ALA A 75 -21.41 13.88 15.33
CA ALA A 75 -21.88 13.41 16.64
C ALA A 75 -21.52 14.34 17.81
N LYS A 76 -20.61 15.30 17.60
CA LYS A 76 -20.21 16.28 18.61
C LYS A 76 -21.00 17.60 18.53
N LYS A 77 -22.00 17.67 17.66
CA LYS A 77 -22.85 18.83 17.42
C LYS A 77 -24.23 18.62 18.03
#